data_AF-A0A9X3C6P9-F1
#
_entry.id   AF-A0A9X3C6P9-F1
#
_cell.length_a   1.000
_cell.length_b   1.000
_cell.length_c   1.000
_cell.angle_alpha   90.00
_cell.angle_beta   90.00
_cell.angle_gamma   90.00
#
_symmetry.space_group_name_H-M   'P 1'
#
loop_
_entity.id
_entity.type
_entity.pdbx_description
1 polymer ?
#
loop_
_entity_poly.entity_id
_entity_poly.type
_entity_poly.pdbx_seq_one_letter_code
_entity_poly.pdbx_strand_id
1 'polypeptide(L)'
;MYELVFWKYLEGIYLNHHEVYEALVEEQEVEGLEQLPVAVILNRISSLFSKWEKVDDNSWKNNDGKGAFQVITTPQSIKIDCYGTEGKTMDILVSALEEFKCSLYDPQVPERYDEMSE
;
A
#
# COMPACT_ATOMS: atom_id res chain seq x y z
N MET A 1 8.62 -12.46 2.71
CA MET A 1 7.61 -11.40 2.88
C MET A 1 7.74 -10.52 1.66
N TYR A 2 6.63 -10.09 1.09
CA TYR A 2 6.58 -9.13 -0.02
C TYR A 2 6.01 -7.82 0.53
N GLU A 3 6.48 -6.67 0.07
CA GLU A 3 6.04 -5.37 0.58
C GLU A 3 5.48 -4.55 -0.58
N LEU A 4 4.29 -3.98 -0.37
CA LEU A 4 3.67 -3.05 -1.30
C LEU A 4 3.55 -1.70 -0.63
N VAL A 5 4.14 -0.65 -1.21
CA VAL A 5 4.17 0.68 -0.60
C VAL A 5 3.44 1.67 -1.49
N PHE A 6 2.61 2.51 -0.91
CA PHE A 6 1.74 3.42 -1.63
C PHE A 6 1.80 4.81 -1.03
N TRP A 7 1.94 5.80 -1.90
CA TRP A 7 1.82 7.23 -1.57
C TRP A 7 1.38 8.01 -2.80
N LYS A 8 1.00 9.26 -2.58
CA LYS A 8 0.58 10.17 -3.63
C LYS A 8 1.35 11.48 -3.56
N TYR A 9 1.91 11.91 -4.69
CA TYR A 9 2.56 13.20 -4.81
C TYR A 9 1.52 14.33 -4.90
N LEU A 10 1.88 15.49 -4.38
CA LEU A 10 1.20 16.75 -4.68
C LEU A 10 1.33 17.06 -6.18
N GLU A 11 0.33 17.76 -6.72
CA GLU A 11 0.31 18.14 -8.14
C GLU A 11 1.58 18.90 -8.54
N GLY A 12 2.22 18.47 -9.64
CA GLY A 12 3.45 19.07 -10.15
C GLY A 12 4.73 18.68 -9.41
N ILE A 13 4.65 17.81 -8.41
CA ILE A 13 5.81 17.28 -7.66
C ILE A 13 6.12 15.85 -8.11
N TYR A 14 7.39 15.58 -8.32
CA TYR A 14 7.90 14.25 -8.56
C TYR A 14 9.29 14.13 -7.95
N LEU A 15 9.46 13.21 -7.01
CA LEU A 15 10.68 13.05 -6.22
C LEU A 15 11.37 11.72 -6.56
N ASN A 16 12.60 11.55 -6.07
CA ASN A 16 13.27 10.25 -6.11
C ASN A 16 12.47 9.24 -5.28
N HIS A 17 11.87 8.24 -5.93
CA HIS A 17 11.00 7.27 -5.27
C HIS A 17 11.70 6.45 -4.20
N HIS A 18 12.99 6.15 -4.40
CA HIS A 18 13.77 5.39 -3.44
C HIS A 18 13.98 6.20 -2.14
N GLU A 19 14.35 7.48 -2.27
CA GLU A 19 14.52 8.38 -1.12
C GLU A 19 13.20 8.61 -0.39
N VAL A 20 12.08 8.75 -1.13
CA VAL A 20 10.75 8.84 -0.53
C VAL A 20 10.40 7.57 0.25
N TYR A 21 10.67 6.39 -0.33
CA TYR A 21 10.45 5.12 0.35
C TYR A 21 11.28 5.02 1.64
N GLU A 22 12.57 5.34 1.60
CA GLU A 22 13.43 5.33 2.80
C GLU A 22 12.89 6.27 3.90
N ALA A 23 12.51 7.49 3.54
CA ALA A 23 11.92 8.45 4.48
C ALA A 23 10.61 7.94 5.10
N LEU A 24 9.73 7.33 4.29
CA LEU A 24 8.47 6.74 4.77
C LEU A 24 8.70 5.53 5.70
N VAL A 25 9.74 4.73 5.45
CA VAL A 25 10.14 3.61 6.34
C VAL A 25 10.66 4.13 7.68
N GLU A 26 11.35 5.27 7.68
CA GLU A 26 11.81 5.96 8.89
C GLU A 26 10.72 6.80 9.56
N GLU A 27 9.46 6.69 9.12
CA GLU A 27 8.30 7.44 9.61
C GLU A 27 8.49 8.97 9.55
N GLN A 28 9.29 9.44 8.59
CA GLN A 28 9.53 10.86 8.36
C GLN A 28 8.43 11.47 7.49
N GLU A 29 8.07 12.72 7.78
CA GLU A 29 7.21 13.50 6.91
C GLU A 29 7.98 13.92 5.66
N VAL A 30 7.37 13.68 4.50
CA VAL A 30 7.98 14.00 3.20
C VAL A 30 7.24 15.18 2.58
N GLU A 31 7.95 16.31 2.42
CA GLU A 31 7.43 17.45 1.69
C GLU A 31 7.19 17.05 0.22
N GLY A 32 6.01 17.35 -0.31
CA GLY A 32 5.61 16.93 -1.65
C GLY A 32 4.66 15.74 -1.69
N LEU A 33 4.35 15.11 -0.56
CA LEU A 33 3.33 14.06 -0.48
C LEU A 33 1.99 14.59 0.04
N GLU A 34 0.91 14.05 -0.52
CA GLU A 34 -0.45 14.29 -0.03
C GLU A 34 -0.73 13.54 1.27
N GLN A 35 -1.67 14.09 2.06
CA GLN A 35 -2.29 13.40 3.17
C GLN A 35 -3.34 12.43 2.63
N LEU A 36 -3.26 11.16 3.03
CA LEU A 36 -4.14 10.10 2.54
C LEU A 36 -5.40 9.98 3.40
N PRO A 37 -6.55 9.59 2.80
CA PRO A 37 -7.77 9.29 3.54
C PRO A 37 -7.69 7.88 4.16
N VAL A 38 -6.72 7.67 5.07
CA VAL A 38 -6.34 6.35 5.64
C VAL A 38 -7.54 5.53 6.11
N ALA A 39 -8.45 6.14 6.88
CA ALA A 39 -9.63 5.45 7.40
C ALA A 39 -10.55 4.93 6.27
N VAL A 40 -10.69 5.68 5.17
CA VAL A 40 -11.51 5.27 4.02
C VAL A 40 -10.84 4.12 3.27
N ILE A 41 -9.52 4.19 3.09
CA ILE A 41 -8.72 3.13 2.46
C ILE A 41 -8.81 1.83 3.27
N LEU A 42 -8.61 1.89 4.59
CA LEU A 42 -8.72 0.71 5.45
C LEU A 42 -10.12 0.09 5.42
N ASN A 43 -11.17 0.91 5.41
CA ASN A 43 -12.55 0.43 5.26
C ASN A 43 -12.77 -0.24 3.89
N ARG A 44 -12.18 0.30 2.82
CA ARG A 44 -12.27 -0.30 1.48
C ARG A 44 -11.59 -1.68 1.45
N ILE A 45 -10.38 -1.79 1.97
CA ILE A 45 -9.65 -3.07 2.09
C ILE A 45 -10.46 -4.05 2.94
N SER A 46 -10.96 -3.62 4.11
CA SER A 46 -11.78 -4.47 4.97
C SER A 46 -13.04 -4.98 4.27
N SER A 47 -13.65 -4.18 3.38
CA SER A 47 -14.80 -4.62 2.58
C SER A 47 -14.43 -5.68 1.55
N LEU A 48 -13.31 -5.49 0.84
CA LEU A 48 -12.82 -6.43 -0.19
C LEU A 48 -12.44 -7.79 0.42
N PHE A 49 -11.86 -7.75 1.62
CA PHE A 49 -11.40 -8.92 2.36
C PHE A 49 -12.37 -9.35 3.48
N SER A 50 -13.66 -9.01 3.37
CA SER A 50 -14.69 -9.31 4.39
C SER A 50 -14.91 -10.80 4.68
N LYS A 51 -14.44 -11.69 3.79
CA LYS A 51 -14.49 -13.15 3.99
C LYS A 51 -13.23 -13.72 4.66
N TRP A 52 -12.15 -12.94 4.71
CA TRP A 52 -10.91 -13.34 5.38
C TRP A 52 -11.06 -13.15 6.89
N GLU A 53 -10.30 -13.91 7.67
CA GLU A 53 -10.23 -13.71 9.12
C GLU A 53 -9.51 -12.39 9.36
N LYS A 54 -10.19 -11.49 10.07
CA LYS A 54 -9.60 -10.27 10.59
C LYS A 54 -8.91 -10.61 11.92
N VAL A 55 -7.58 -10.71 11.89
CA VAL A 55 -6.75 -11.10 13.05
C VAL A 55 -6.71 -9.96 14.06
N ASP A 56 -6.60 -8.73 13.56
CA ASP A 56 -6.69 -7.48 14.31
C ASP A 56 -7.20 -6.37 13.37
N ASP A 57 -7.21 -5.12 13.83
CA ASP A 57 -7.76 -4.00 13.07
C ASP A 57 -7.16 -3.79 11.67
N ASN A 58 -5.91 -4.22 11.47
CA ASN A 58 -5.13 -4.00 10.24
C ASN A 58 -4.49 -5.29 9.68
N SER A 59 -4.88 -6.46 10.16
CA SER A 59 -4.30 -7.74 9.73
C SER A 59 -5.38 -8.72 9.28
N TRP A 60 -5.16 -9.34 8.12
CA TRP A 60 -6.07 -10.32 7.52
C TRP A 60 -5.35 -11.62 7.20
N LYS A 61 -6.05 -12.74 7.40
CA LYS A 61 -5.56 -14.08 7.07
C LYS A 61 -6.61 -14.83 6.24
N ASN A 62 -6.15 -15.50 5.19
CA ASN A 62 -7.04 -16.28 4.35
C ASN A 62 -7.51 -17.53 5.10
N ASN A 63 -8.83 -17.67 5.28
CA ASN A 63 -9.44 -18.83 5.93
C ASN A 63 -9.49 -20.06 5.03
N ASP A 64 -9.63 -19.84 3.72
CA ASP A 64 -9.93 -20.88 2.73
C ASP A 64 -8.70 -21.19 1.85
N GLY A 65 -7.52 -20.67 2.21
CA GLY A 65 -6.35 -20.76 1.37
C GLY A 65 -5.07 -20.24 2.03
N LYS A 66 -4.10 -19.88 1.21
CA LYS A 66 -2.83 -19.31 1.66
C LYS A 66 -2.89 -17.79 1.68
N GLY A 67 -1.99 -17.21 2.45
CA GLY A 67 -1.80 -15.77 2.50
C GLY A 67 -2.33 -15.14 3.78
N ALA A 68 -1.57 -14.17 4.24
CA ALA A 68 -2.00 -13.17 5.21
C ALA A 68 -1.35 -11.85 4.81
N PHE A 69 -1.96 -10.74 5.19
CA PHE A 69 -1.34 -9.44 5.01
C PHE A 69 -1.65 -8.52 6.19
N GLN A 70 -0.75 -7.58 6.42
CA GLN A 70 -0.91 -6.53 7.41
C GLN A 70 -0.79 -5.18 6.72
N VAL A 71 -1.67 -4.25 7.06
CA VAL A 71 -1.61 -2.87 6.58
C VAL A 71 -1.01 -1.99 7.66
N ILE A 72 0.05 -1.27 7.31
CA ILE A 72 0.72 -0.29 8.16
C ILE A 72 0.52 1.07 7.52
N THR A 73 0.14 2.07 8.31
CA THR A 73 -0.31 3.35 7.77
C THR A 73 0.36 4.51 8.47
N THR A 74 0.77 5.51 7.70
CA THR A 74 1.04 6.85 8.18
C THR A 74 0.02 7.81 7.57
N PRO A 75 -0.01 9.10 7.96
CA PRO A 75 -0.84 10.08 7.27
C PRO A 75 -0.51 10.24 5.77
N GLN A 76 0.71 9.92 5.32
CA GLN A 76 1.17 10.09 3.93
C GLN A 76 1.36 8.79 3.15
N SER A 77 1.27 7.63 3.79
CA SER A 77 1.56 6.34 3.16
C SER A 77 0.73 5.18 3.68
N ILE A 78 0.57 4.19 2.81
CA ILE A 78 0.06 2.86 3.13
C ILE A 78 1.16 1.87 2.75
N LYS A 79 1.55 1.00 3.69
CA LYS A 79 2.42 -0.15 3.43
C LYS A 79 1.63 -1.42 3.69
N ILE A 80 1.79 -2.43 2.85
CA ILE A 80 1.15 -3.72 3.00
C ILE A 80 2.20 -4.82 3.01
N ASP A 81 2.41 -5.42 4.18
CA ASP A 81 3.31 -6.54 4.36
C ASP A 81 2.55 -7.83 4.03
N CYS A 82 2.99 -8.54 3.00
CA CYS A 82 2.36 -9.74 2.47
C CYS A 82 3.12 -11.02 2.89
N TYR A 83 2.39 -11.98 3.46
CA TYR A 83 2.90 -13.21 4.04
C TYR A 83 2.36 -14.42 3.28
N GLY A 84 3.10 -14.87 2.25
CA GLY A 84 2.64 -15.96 1.38
C GLY A 84 1.36 -15.64 0.62
N THR A 85 1.02 -14.36 0.51
CA THR A 85 -0.07 -13.83 -0.30
C THR A 85 0.19 -14.16 -1.77
N GLU A 86 -0.86 -14.58 -2.49
CA GLU A 86 -0.74 -14.90 -3.92
C GLU A 86 -0.81 -13.63 -4.76
N GLY A 87 -0.17 -13.62 -5.93
CA GLY A 87 -0.11 -12.43 -6.81
C GLY A 87 -1.49 -11.85 -7.14
N LYS A 88 -2.49 -12.70 -7.44
CA LYS A 88 -3.87 -12.25 -7.68
C LYS A 88 -4.50 -11.50 -6.49
N THR A 89 -4.08 -11.82 -5.28
CA THR A 89 -4.53 -11.12 -4.07
C THR A 89 -3.78 -9.81 -3.89
N MET A 90 -2.49 -9.77 -4.23
CA MET A 90 -1.72 -8.52 -4.31
C MET A 90 -2.32 -7.58 -5.34
N ASP A 91 -2.73 -8.07 -6.51
CA ASP A 91 -3.39 -7.28 -7.56
C ASP A 91 -4.68 -6.62 -7.03
N ILE A 92 -5.48 -7.33 -6.23
CA ILE A 92 -6.68 -6.75 -5.59
C ILE A 92 -6.30 -5.62 -4.64
N LEU A 93 -5.22 -5.77 -3.86
CA LEU A 93 -4.73 -4.72 -2.97
C LEU A 93 -4.25 -3.51 -3.76
N VAL A 94 -3.45 -3.72 -4.80
CA VAL A 94 -2.97 -2.64 -5.69
C VAL A 94 -4.15 -1.89 -6.31
N SER A 95 -5.10 -2.60 -6.92
CA SER A 95 -6.29 -1.98 -7.51
C SER A 95 -7.14 -1.22 -6.48
N ALA A 96 -7.20 -1.69 -5.22
CA ALA A 96 -7.90 -0.98 -4.16
C ALA A 96 -7.26 0.37 -3.83
N LEU A 97 -5.93 0.49 -3.93
CA LEU A 97 -5.19 1.74 -3.71
C LEU A 97 -5.21 2.65 -4.94
N GLU A 98 -5.25 2.07 -6.15
CA GLU A 98 -5.44 2.82 -7.39
C GLU A 98 -6.76 3.60 -7.42
N GLU A 99 -7.83 3.09 -6.79
CA GLU A 99 -9.10 3.83 -6.62
C GLU A 99 -8.91 5.21 -5.96
N PHE A 100 -7.83 5.37 -5.17
CA PHE A 100 -7.46 6.61 -4.49
C PHE A 100 -6.32 7.36 -5.18
N LYS A 101 -5.89 6.90 -6.37
CA LYS A 101 -4.71 7.38 -7.10
C LYS A 101 -3.41 7.24 -6.31
N CYS A 102 -3.34 6.24 -5.44
CA CYS A 102 -2.12 5.89 -4.72
C CYS A 102 -1.40 4.80 -5.51
N SER A 103 -0.42 5.22 -6.32
CA SER A 103 0.38 4.30 -7.13
C SER A 103 1.28 3.41 -6.27
N LEU A 104 1.48 2.18 -6.73
CA LEU A 104 2.40 1.22 -6.11
C LEU A 104 3.85 1.68 -6.32
N TYR A 105 4.64 1.60 -5.27
CA TYR A 105 6.07 1.42 -5.33
C TYR A 105 6.42 0.05 -4.77
N ASP A 106 7.17 -0.70 -5.55
CA ASP A 106 7.65 -2.03 -5.19
C ASP A 106 9.12 -1.94 -4.74
N PRO A 107 9.42 -2.08 -3.44
CA PRO A 107 10.81 -2.01 -2.99
C PRO A 107 11.64 -3.22 -3.38
N GLN A 108 11.05 -4.33 -3.85
CA GLN A 108 11.79 -5.53 -4.25
C GLN A 108 12.39 -5.36 -5.64
N VAL A 109 11.67 -4.65 -6.52
CA VAL A 109 12.17 -4.17 -7.80
C VAL A 109 11.94 -2.66 -7.74
N PRO A 110 12.90 -1.85 -7.23
CA PRO A 110 12.71 -0.47 -6.73
C PRO A 110 12.15 0.47 -7.80
N GLU A 111 10.86 0.32 -8.05
CA GLU A 111 10.14 0.78 -9.22
C GLU A 111 8.77 1.26 -8.76
N ARG A 112 8.36 2.38 -9.33
CA ARG A 112 7.05 2.97 -9.11
C ARG A 112 6.20 2.69 -10.33
N TYR A 113 5.02 2.14 -10.11
CA TYR A 113 4.03 1.82 -11.15
C TYR A 113 2.95 2.90 -11.14
N ASP A 114 3.24 4.02 -11.81
CA ASP A 114 2.33 5.15 -11.96
C ASP A 114 2.13 5.55 -13.42
N GLU A 115 1.33 6.57 -13.71
CA GLU A 115 1.07 6.99 -15.11
C GLU A 115 2.34 7.47 -15.84
N MET A 116 3.45 7.72 -15.12
CA MET A 116 4.73 8.13 -15.67
C MET A 116 5.72 6.97 -15.82
N SER A 117 5.38 5.75 -15.37
CA SER A 117 6.11 4.54 -15.71
C SER A 117 5.77 4.12 -17.15
N GLU A 118 6.69 4.35 -18.08
CA GLU A 118 6.61 3.93 -19.49
C GLU A 118 6.73 2.42 -19.68
#